data_AF-A0A506RM04-F1
#
_entry.id   AF-A0A506RM04-F1
#
_cell.length_a   1.000
_cell.length_b   1.000
_cell.length_c   1.000
_cell.angle_alpha   90.00
_cell.angle_beta   90.00
_cell.angle_gamma   90.00
#
_symmetry.space_group_name_H-M   'P 1'
#
loop_
_entity.id
_entity.type
_entity.pdbx_description
1 polymer ?
#
loop_
_entity_poly.entity_id
_entity_poly.type
_entity_poly.pdbx_seq_one_letter_code
_entity_poly.pdbx_strand_id
1 'polypeptide(L)'
;MKSSYITLIVLFSSYIVASAADTYYLFHYGTPDITWAAHTLFLGIGLFVWCKQHADEHDKTHLQFYPLLAAFVAVIGVPVYAYKFYGAKQGSLLIGKALLFVVVSSVAGYITALIVEQFFI
;
A
#
# COMPACT_ATOMS: atom_id res chain seq x y z
N MET A 1 17.33 -4.43 8.02
CA MET A 1 16.42 -3.87 6.99
C MET A 1 16.05 -2.46 7.39
N LYS A 2 15.94 -1.52 6.44
CA LYS A 2 15.44 -0.19 6.79
C LYS A 2 13.95 -0.25 7.17
N SER A 3 13.49 0.65 8.03
CA SER A 3 12.12 0.65 8.57
C SER A 3 11.07 0.79 7.47
N SER A 4 11.35 1.56 6.42
CA SER A 4 10.48 1.72 5.25
C SER A 4 10.17 0.38 4.56
N TYR A 5 11.14 -0.53 4.47
CA TYR A 5 10.92 -1.86 3.89
C TYR A 5 10.03 -2.75 4.76
N ILE A 6 10.15 -2.63 6.09
CA ILE A 6 9.28 -3.35 7.02
C ILE A 6 7.83 -2.90 6.80
N THR A 7 7.60 -1.60 6.69
CA THR A 7 6.27 -1.05 6.40
C THR A 7 5.74 -1.54 5.06
N LEU A 8 6.57 -1.61 4.01
CA LEU A 8 6.15 -2.18 2.72
C LEU A 8 5.74 -3.66 2.83
N ILE A 9 6.48 -4.47 3.59
CA ILE A 9 6.13 -5.87 3.82
C ILE A 9 4.80 -5.99 4.56
N VAL A 10 4.58 -5.19 5.61
CA VAL A 10 3.32 -5.17 6.36
C VAL A 10 2.15 -4.78 5.44
N LEU A 11 2.32 -3.75 4.62
CA LEU A 11 1.30 -3.34 3.65
C LEU A 11 1.05 -4.45 2.62
N PHE A 12 2.08 -5.09 2.10
CA PHE A 12 1.94 -6.23 1.19
C PHE A 12 1.18 -7.40 1.82
N SER A 13 1.57 -7.81 3.04
CA SER A 13 0.87 -8.87 3.76
C SER A 13 -0.59 -8.52 4.06
N SER A 14 -0.91 -7.24 4.26
CA SER A 14 -2.30 -6.81 4.47
C SER A 14 -3.20 -7.07 3.25
N TYR A 15 -2.67 -7.00 2.01
CA TYR A 15 -3.44 -7.36 0.81
C TYR A 15 -3.82 -8.84 0.79
N ILE A 16 -2.90 -9.72 1.21
CA ILE A 16 -3.15 -11.16 1.29
C ILE A 16 -4.25 -11.43 2.31
N VAL A 17 -4.14 -10.84 3.51
CA VAL A 17 -5.12 -11.03 4.58
C VAL A 17 -6.49 -10.48 4.20
N ALA A 18 -6.55 -9.26 3.65
CA ALA A 18 -7.79 -8.64 3.18
C ALA A 18 -8.48 -9.51 2.11
N SER A 19 -7.73 -9.94 1.10
CA SER A 19 -8.27 -10.77 0.02
C SER A 19 -8.77 -12.13 0.50
N ALA A 20 -8.06 -12.77 1.44
CA ALA A 20 -8.52 -14.03 2.03
C ALA A 20 -9.81 -13.84 2.83
N ALA A 21 -9.89 -12.78 3.64
CA ALA A 21 -11.08 -12.46 4.43
C ALA A 21 -12.29 -12.14 3.54
N ASP A 22 -12.13 -11.27 2.54
CA ASP A 22 -13.22 -10.91 1.63
C ASP A 22 -13.73 -12.13 0.86
N THR A 23 -12.83 -12.99 0.37
CA THR A 23 -13.21 -14.23 -0.32
C THR A 23 -13.95 -15.18 0.62
N TYR A 24 -13.43 -15.41 1.83
CA TYR A 24 -14.08 -16.25 2.82
C TYR A 24 -15.52 -15.78 3.13
N TYR A 25 -15.70 -14.48 3.35
CA TYR A 25 -17.00 -13.90 3.68
C TYR A 25 -17.97 -13.92 2.49
N LEU A 26 -17.46 -13.74 1.27
CA LEU A 26 -18.25 -13.88 0.07
C LEU A 26 -18.82 -15.31 -0.06
N PHE A 27 -18.01 -16.33 0.16
CA PHE A 27 -18.45 -17.73 0.03
C PHE A 27 -19.37 -18.20 1.17
N HIS A 28 -19.12 -17.79 2.42
CA HIS A 28 -19.91 -18.27 3.57
C HIS A 28 -21.16 -17.44 3.86
N TYR A 29 -21.11 -16.15 3.56
CA TYR A 29 -22.16 -15.20 3.96
C TYR A 29 -22.71 -14.38 2.79
N GLY A 30 -22.22 -14.58 1.56
CA GLY A 30 -22.67 -13.83 0.38
C GLY A 30 -22.35 -12.33 0.45
N THR A 31 -21.43 -11.92 1.31
CA THR A 31 -21.12 -10.50 1.55
C THR A 31 -19.74 -10.15 0.98
N PRO A 32 -19.67 -9.37 -0.11
CA PRO A 32 -18.39 -8.95 -0.69
C PRO A 32 -17.75 -7.79 0.09
N ASP A 33 -16.45 -7.60 -0.11
CA ASP A 33 -15.69 -6.39 0.23
C ASP A 33 -15.80 -5.90 1.69
N ILE A 34 -15.95 -6.83 2.64
CA ILE A 34 -16.08 -6.50 4.08
C ILE A 34 -14.87 -5.75 4.63
N THR A 35 -13.68 -5.96 4.06
CA THR A 35 -12.46 -5.32 4.51
C THR A 35 -12.20 -3.98 3.84
N TRP A 36 -12.92 -3.61 2.78
CA TRP A 36 -12.58 -2.47 1.91
C TRP A 36 -12.30 -1.17 2.69
N ALA A 37 -13.20 -0.76 3.57
CA ALA A 37 -13.06 0.49 4.32
C ALA A 37 -11.91 0.42 5.34
N ALA A 38 -11.83 -0.67 6.11
CA ALA A 38 -10.81 -0.85 7.13
C ALA A 38 -9.42 -1.01 6.52
N HIS A 39 -9.30 -1.75 5.42
CA HIS A 39 -8.06 -1.95 4.69
C HIS A 39 -7.61 -0.67 4.01
N THR A 40 -8.52 0.10 3.39
CA THR A 40 -8.19 1.42 2.82
C THR A 40 -7.64 2.37 3.88
N LEU A 41 -8.25 2.44 5.06
CA LEU A 41 -7.75 3.25 6.17
C LEU A 41 -6.36 2.77 6.63
N PHE A 42 -6.17 1.47 6.76
CA PHE A 42 -4.89 0.87 7.13
C PHE A 42 -3.79 1.20 6.11
N LEU A 43 -4.08 1.12 4.81
CA LEU A 43 -3.16 1.50 3.74
C LEU A 43 -2.79 2.99 3.82
N GLY A 44 -3.76 3.88 4.09
CA GLY A 44 -3.51 5.30 4.27
C GLY A 44 -2.55 5.58 5.44
N ILE A 45 -2.78 4.94 6.60
CA ILE A 45 -1.90 5.05 7.77
C ILE A 45 -0.50 4.50 7.45
N GLY A 46 -0.43 3.33 6.81
CA GLY A 46 0.84 2.73 6.40
C GLY A 46 1.63 3.60 5.43
N LEU A 47 0.96 4.25 4.48
CA LEU A 47 1.58 5.15 3.53
C LEU A 47 2.09 6.42 4.21
N PHE A 48 1.35 6.98 5.18
CA PHE A 48 1.83 8.09 6.01
C PHE A 48 3.13 7.72 6.75
N VAL A 49 3.15 6.57 7.41
CA VAL A 49 4.30 6.06 8.15
C VAL A 49 5.48 5.81 7.22
N TRP A 50 5.24 5.16 6.08
CA TRP A 50 6.25 4.88 5.07
C TRP A 50 6.88 6.16 4.53
N CYS A 51 6.08 7.19 4.19
CA CYS A 51 6.59 8.46 3.68
C CYS A 51 7.54 9.14 4.69
N LYS A 52 7.23 9.10 5.99
CA LYS A 52 8.08 9.65 7.04
C LYS A 52 9.39 8.85 7.18
N GLN A 53 9.30 7.52 7.24
CA GLN A 53 10.47 6.65 7.35
C GLN A 53 11.38 6.75 6.13
N HIS A 54 10.82 6.68 4.93
CA HIS A 54 11.58 6.75 3.68
C HIS A 54 12.28 8.09 3.51
N ALA A 55 11.66 9.18 3.95
CA ALA A 55 12.27 10.51 3.96
C ALA A 55 13.46 10.60 4.93
N ASP A 56 13.27 10.11 6.16
CA ASP A 56 14.31 10.08 7.20
C ASP A 56 15.53 9.26 6.73
N GLU A 57 15.29 8.11 6.11
CA GLU A 57 16.33 7.25 5.52
C GLU A 57 17.10 7.84 4.33
N HIS A 58 16.67 9.00 3.82
CA HIS A 58 17.30 9.76 2.73
C HIS A 58 17.58 11.21 3.14
N ASP A 59 17.67 11.48 4.44
CA ASP A 59 18.03 12.78 5.02
C ASP A 59 17.12 13.94 4.56
N LYS A 60 15.85 13.64 4.29
CA LYS A 60 14.85 14.64 3.90
C LYS A 60 14.13 15.18 5.13
N THR A 61 14.46 16.41 5.50
CA THR A 61 13.81 17.14 6.60
C THR A 61 12.63 17.99 6.10
N HIS A 62 11.76 18.43 7.03
CA HIS A 62 10.64 19.34 6.77
C HIS A 62 9.61 18.84 5.73
N LEU A 63 9.08 17.63 5.95
CA LEU A 63 8.07 17.00 5.07
C LEU A 63 6.68 17.68 5.09
N GLN A 64 6.46 18.67 5.95
CA GLN A 64 5.19 19.41 6.06
C GLN A 64 3.96 18.46 6.04
N PHE A 65 2.97 18.75 5.18
CA PHE A 65 1.74 17.97 5.00
C PHE A 65 1.85 16.94 3.86
N TYR A 66 3.00 16.77 3.22
CA TYR A 66 3.15 15.83 2.09
C TYR A 66 2.84 14.36 2.45
N PRO A 67 3.25 13.84 3.64
CA PRO A 67 2.85 12.50 4.06
C PRO A 67 1.34 12.34 4.25
N LEU A 68 0.64 13.38 4.72
CA LEU A 68 -0.82 13.38 4.85
C LEU A 68 -1.49 13.40 3.48
N LEU A 69 -0.98 14.20 2.55
CA LEU A 69 -1.46 14.21 1.18
C LEU A 69 -1.29 12.85 0.51
N ALA A 70 -0.15 12.18 0.73
CA ALA A 70 0.08 10.82 0.25
C ALA A 70 -0.93 9.83 0.88
N ALA A 71 -1.17 9.92 2.19
CA ALA A 71 -2.10 9.03 2.89
C ALA A 71 -3.55 9.16 2.42
N PHE A 72 -4.06 10.38 2.22
CA PHE A 72 -5.45 10.60 1.83
C PHE A 72 -5.69 10.51 0.33
N VAL A 73 -4.71 10.92 -0.47
CA VAL A 73 -4.85 11.02 -1.94
C VAL A 73 -3.60 10.44 -2.59
N ALA A 74 -3.35 9.14 -2.41
CA ALA A 74 -2.11 8.48 -2.82
C ALA A 74 -1.73 8.73 -4.29
N VAL A 75 -2.72 8.74 -5.19
CA VAL A 75 -2.54 8.99 -6.64
C VAL A 75 -1.89 10.35 -6.93
N ILE A 76 -2.14 11.36 -6.09
CA ILE A 76 -1.60 12.71 -6.25
C ILE A 76 -0.45 12.95 -5.27
N GLY A 77 -0.63 12.57 -4.01
CA GLY A 77 0.31 12.82 -2.93
C GLY A 77 1.64 12.09 -3.10
N VAL A 78 1.63 10.84 -3.58
CA VAL A 78 2.88 10.08 -3.81
C VAL A 78 3.71 10.72 -4.94
N PRO A 79 3.15 11.05 -6.13
CA PRO A 79 3.92 11.78 -7.14
C PRO A 79 4.43 13.14 -6.68
N VAL A 80 3.60 13.93 -5.99
CA VAL A 80 4.02 15.25 -5.48
C VAL A 80 5.17 15.11 -4.48
N TYR A 81 5.07 14.18 -3.53
CA TYR A 81 6.14 13.86 -2.59
C TYR A 81 7.43 13.42 -3.31
N ALA A 82 7.30 12.49 -4.25
CA ALA A 82 8.44 11.94 -4.99
C ALA A 82 9.21 13.03 -5.75
N TYR A 83 8.51 13.86 -6.52
CA TYR A 83 9.16 14.91 -7.31
C TYR A 83 9.68 16.06 -6.47
N LYS A 84 8.97 16.45 -5.40
CA LYS A 84 9.37 17.57 -4.54
C LYS A 84 10.68 17.31 -3.80
N PHE A 85 10.87 16.10 -3.26
CA PHE A 85 12.00 15.79 -2.37
C PHE A 85 13.16 15.05 -3.05
N TYR A 86 12.89 14.37 -4.17
CA TYR A 86 13.88 13.52 -4.86
C TYR A 86 14.19 13.99 -6.30
N GLY A 87 13.49 15.01 -6.81
CA GLY A 87 13.67 15.55 -8.15
C GLY A 87 13.17 14.59 -9.25
N ALA A 88 13.30 14.98 -10.52
CA ALA A 88 12.72 14.24 -11.64
C ALA A 88 13.26 12.80 -11.76
N LYS A 89 14.59 12.64 -11.76
CA LYS A 89 15.22 11.33 -12.00
C LYS A 89 14.91 10.31 -10.90
N GLN A 90 15.16 10.66 -9.63
CA GLN A 90 14.89 9.74 -8.52
C GLN A 90 13.41 9.66 -8.17
N GLY A 91 12.65 10.75 -8.35
CA GLY A 91 11.20 10.78 -8.17
C GLY A 91 10.47 9.84 -9.14
N SER A 92 10.81 9.86 -10.43
CA SER A 92 10.25 8.91 -11.41
C SER A 92 10.58 7.46 -11.07
N LEU A 93 11.80 7.18 -10.59
CA LEU A 93 12.17 5.83 -10.12
C LEU A 93 11.35 5.42 -8.89
N LEU A 94 11.11 6.34 -7.96
CA LEU A 94 10.30 6.08 -6.76
C LEU A 94 8.85 5.79 -7.13
N ILE A 95 8.26 6.57 -8.04
CA ILE A 95 6.91 6.34 -8.56
C ILE A 95 6.82 5.00 -9.28
N GLY A 96 7.82 4.66 -10.12
CA GLY A 96 7.87 3.36 -10.78
C GLY A 96 7.89 2.19 -9.80
N LYS A 97 8.68 2.30 -8.72
CA LYS A 97 8.69 1.31 -7.64
C LYS A 97 7.36 1.24 -6.88
N ALA A 98 6.72 2.39 -6.63
CA ALA A 98 5.42 2.42 -5.97
C ALA A 98 4.32 1.77 -6.83
N LEU A 99 4.30 2.03 -8.14
CA LEU A 99 3.38 1.39 -9.08
C LEU A 99 3.63 -0.13 -9.14
N LEU A 100 4.89 -0.54 -9.22
CA LEU A 100 5.25 -1.95 -9.18
C LEU A 100 4.78 -2.61 -7.89
N PHE A 101 4.97 -1.96 -6.73
CA PHE A 101 4.50 -2.45 -5.44
C PHE A 101 2.98 -2.66 -5.42
N VAL A 102 2.20 -1.70 -5.94
CA VAL A 102 0.75 -1.81 -6.03
C VAL A 102 0.36 -3.00 -6.92
N VAL A 103 0.94 -3.11 -8.12
CA VAL A 103 0.64 -4.23 -9.04
C VAL A 103 0.95 -5.57 -8.39
N VAL A 104 2.14 -5.72 -7.78
CA VAL A 104 2.56 -6.97 -7.14
C VAL A 104 1.65 -7.31 -5.95
N SER A 105 1.27 -6.32 -5.14
CA SER A 105 0.36 -6.54 -4.00
C SER A 105 -1.04 -6.95 -4.46
N SER A 106 -1.57 -6.31 -5.50
CA SER A 106 -2.88 -6.65 -6.08
C SER A 106 -2.89 -8.04 -6.70
N VAL A 107 -1.82 -8.42 -7.42
CA VAL A 107 -1.68 -9.77 -7.99
C VAL A 107 -1.59 -10.82 -6.88
N ALA A 108 -0.85 -10.55 -5.80
CA ALA A 108 -0.77 -11.46 -4.65
C ALA A 108 -2.12 -11.62 -3.95
N GLY A 109 -2.89 -10.53 -3.79
CA GLY A 109 -4.27 -10.58 -3.31
C GLY A 109 -5.13 -11.46 -4.21
N TYR A 110 -5.15 -11.18 -5.51
CA TYR A 110 -5.92 -11.98 -6.49
C TYR A 110 -5.58 -13.48 -6.47
N ILE A 111 -4.29 -13.84 -6.44
CA ILE A 111 -3.86 -15.24 -6.31
C ILE A 111 -4.37 -15.84 -4.99
N THR A 112 -4.34 -15.07 -3.91
CA THR A 112 -4.87 -15.50 -2.61
C THR A 112 -6.36 -15.78 -2.68
N ALA A 113 -7.14 -14.92 -3.33
CA ALA A 113 -8.56 -15.15 -3.57
C ALA A 113 -8.81 -16.47 -4.32
N LEU A 114 -8.08 -16.72 -5.41
CA LEU A 114 -8.21 -17.96 -6.18
C LEU A 114 -7.87 -19.21 -5.35
N ILE A 115 -6.82 -19.14 -4.53
CA ILE A 115 -6.44 -20.26 -3.64
C ILE A 115 -7.54 -20.51 -2.62
N VAL A 116 -8.07 -19.46 -1.99
CA VAL A 116 -9.11 -19.56 -0.97
C VAL A 116 -10.41 -20.09 -1.56
N GLU A 117 -10.78 -19.64 -2.76
CA GLU A 117 -11.93 -20.14 -3.52
C GLU A 117 -11.83 -21.66 -3.78
N GLN A 118 -10.65 -22.19 -4.14
CA GLN A 118 -10.46 -23.63 -4.33
C GLN A 118 -10.72 -24.48 -3.09
N PHE A 119 -10.69 -23.91 -1.88
CA PHE A 119 -11.02 -24.63 -0.65
C PHE A 119 -12.53 -24.69 -0.36
N PHE A 120 -13.34 -23.88 -1.05
CA PHE A 120 -14.78 -23.75 -0.79
C PHE A 120 -15.66 -24.22 -1.95
N ILE A 121 -15.07 -24.58 -3.09
CA ILE A 121 -15.69 -25.35 -4.18
C ILE A 121 -15.50 -26.84 -3.92
#